data_AF-A0A1C5LXL4-F1
#
_entry.id   AF-A0A1C5LXL4-F1
#
_cell.length_a   1.000
_cell.length_b   1.000
_cell.length_c   1.000
_cell.angle_alpha   90.00
_cell.angle_beta   90.00
_cell.angle_gamma   90.00
#
_symmetry.space_group_name_H-M   'P 1'
#
loop_
_entity.id
_entity.type
_entity.pdbx_description
1 polymer ?
#
loop_
_entity_poly.entity_id
_entity_poly.type
_entity_poly.pdbx_seq_one_letter_code
_entity_poly.pdbx_strand_id
1 'polypeptide(L)'
;MVVKVIGKTDTFTVIFDRIDEKRWNALVPANVAGEYIMDLFAYDDAGNVGYMATAMFTVDTSNLCFHLEIINYQSCISLCNDYICEIKEVLPCRI
;
A
#
# COMPACT_ATOMS: atom_id res chain seq x y z
N MET A 1 9.90 -16.32 10.90
CA MET A 1 8.85 -16.57 9.89
C MET A 1 7.91 -15.38 9.92
N VAL A 2 7.49 -14.83 8.76
CA VAL A 2 6.51 -13.72 8.75
C VAL A 2 5.15 -14.25 9.16
N VAL A 3 4.54 -13.64 10.16
CA VAL A 3 3.25 -14.05 10.74
C VAL A 3 2.14 -13.04 10.45
N LYS A 4 2.51 -11.79 10.19
CA LYS A 4 1.58 -10.67 9.98
C LYS A 4 2.17 -9.64 9.04
N VAL A 5 1.35 -9.07 8.18
CA VAL A 5 1.72 -7.90 7.37
C VAL A 5 0.73 -6.78 7.69
N ILE A 6 1.23 -5.57 7.88
CA ILE A 6 0.39 -4.39 8.12
C ILE A 6 0.58 -3.45 6.95
N GLY A 7 -0.51 -3.17 6.25
CA GLY A 7 -0.57 -2.17 5.19
C GLY A 7 -1.09 -0.85 5.74
N LYS A 8 -0.26 0.20 5.67
CA LYS A 8 -0.61 1.54 6.12
C LYS A 8 -0.84 2.46 4.92
N THR A 9 -1.94 3.18 4.96
CA THR A 9 -2.23 4.30 4.05
C THR A 9 -2.32 5.58 4.87
N ASP A 10 -2.45 6.74 4.23
CA ASP A 10 -2.64 8.02 4.90
C ASP A 10 -3.92 8.09 5.76
N THR A 11 -4.92 7.26 5.46
CA THR A 11 -6.27 7.38 6.03
C THR A 11 -6.72 6.16 6.83
N PHE A 12 -6.20 4.97 6.53
CA PHE A 12 -6.55 3.74 7.22
C PHE A 12 -5.41 2.72 7.20
N THR A 13 -5.55 1.67 8.02
CA THR A 13 -4.62 0.55 8.08
C THR A 13 -5.36 -0.75 7.83
N VAL A 14 -4.73 -1.66 7.10
CA VAL A 14 -5.22 -3.01 6.82
C VAL A 14 -4.24 -4.00 7.46
N ILE A 15 -4.77 -4.96 8.21
CA ILE A 15 -3.97 -6.03 8.80
C ILE A 15 -4.20 -7.28 7.95
N PHE A 16 -3.09 -7.85 7.48
CA PHE A 16 -3.05 -9.11 6.77
C PHE A 16 -2.54 -10.19 7.74
N ASP A 17 -3.45 -11.04 8.20
CA ASP A 17 -3.13 -12.18 9.06
C ASP A 17 -2.88 -13.42 8.21
N ARG A 18 -1.78 -14.13 8.50
CA ARG A 18 -1.41 -15.32 7.74
C ARG A 18 -2.37 -16.47 8.06
N ILE A 19 -3.00 -17.04 7.03
CA ILE A 19 -3.82 -18.26 7.18
C ILE A 19 -2.95 -19.49 6.95
N ASP A 20 -2.17 -19.49 5.86
CA ASP A 20 -1.25 -20.57 5.51
C ASP A 20 -0.01 -20.05 4.77
N GLU A 21 0.71 -20.92 4.05
CA GLU A 21 1.92 -20.51 3.35
C GLU A 21 1.72 -19.47 2.25
N LYS A 22 0.54 -19.42 1.63
CA LYS A 22 0.27 -18.59 0.46
C LYS A 22 -0.97 -17.70 0.61
N ARG A 23 -1.81 -17.94 1.61
CA ARG A 23 -3.08 -17.23 1.82
C ARG A 23 -3.04 -16.37 3.07
N TRP A 24 -3.60 -15.17 2.92
CA TRP A 24 -3.69 -14.15 3.96
C TRP A 24 -5.14 -13.69 4.06
N ASN A 25 -5.61 -13.42 5.28
CA ASN A 25 -6.90 -12.79 5.52
C ASN A 25 -6.69 -11.31 5.80
N ALA A 26 -7.61 -10.46 5.33
CA ALA A 26 -7.57 -9.04 5.62
C ALA A 26 -8.99 -8.49 5.83
N LEU A 27 -9.12 -7.63 6.83
CA LEU A 27 -10.34 -6.86 7.05
C LEU A 27 -10.18 -5.49 6.39
N VAL A 28 -10.93 -5.26 5.32
CA VAL A 28 -10.96 -3.98 4.61
C VAL A 28 -12.10 -3.12 5.17
N PRO A 29 -11.86 -1.84 5.53
CA PRO A 29 -12.92 -0.97 6.00
C PRO A 29 -14.03 -0.82 4.94
N ALA A 30 -15.29 -0.93 5.34
CA ALA A 30 -16.42 -0.90 4.39
C ALA A 30 -16.68 0.49 3.77
N ASN A 31 -16.11 1.55 4.35
CA ASN A 31 -16.34 2.95 3.98
C ASN A 31 -15.23 3.54 3.11
N VAL A 32 -14.30 2.72 2.59
CA VAL A 32 -13.24 3.17 1.68
C VAL A 32 -13.54 2.73 0.25
N ALA A 33 -13.30 3.62 -0.72
CA ALA A 33 -13.54 3.37 -2.13
C ALA A 33 -12.54 4.19 -2.96
N GLY A 34 -11.98 3.58 -4.00
CA GLY A 34 -10.96 4.19 -4.85
C GLY A 34 -9.57 3.59 -4.65
N GLU A 35 -8.55 4.34 -5.07
CA GLU A 35 -7.15 3.91 -5.13
C GLU A 35 -6.33 4.56 -4.01
N TYR A 36 -5.50 3.77 -3.35
CA TYR A 36 -4.68 4.21 -2.22
C TYR A 36 -3.26 3.67 -2.35
N ILE A 37 -2.28 4.52 -2.06
CA ILE A 37 -0.90 4.07 -1.88
C ILE A 37 -0.75 3.50 -0.47
N MET A 38 -0.23 2.28 -0.38
CA MET A 38 -0.13 1.52 0.86
C MET A 38 1.31 1.03 1.08
N ASP A 39 1.89 1.38 2.22
CA ASP A 39 3.17 0.84 2.65
C ASP A 39 2.97 -0.42 3.48
N LEU A 40 3.63 -1.50 3.09
CA LEU A 40 3.53 -2.81 3.71
C LEU A 40 4.71 -3.03 4.67
N PHE A 41 4.38 -3.43 5.90
CA PHE A 41 5.33 -3.79 6.94
C PHE A 41 5.12 -5.24 7.37
N ALA A 42 6.16 -6.04 7.29
CA ALA A 42 6.13 -7.45 7.67
C ALA A 42 6.61 -7.63 9.12
N TYR A 43 5.88 -8.42 9.89
CA TYR A 43 6.20 -8.80 11.26
C TYR A 43 6.53 -10.29 11.31
N ASP A 44 7.65 -10.62 11.95
CA ASP A 44 8.01 -12.00 12.23
C ASP A 44 7.49 -12.47 13.60
N ASP A 45 7.62 -13.77 13.84
CA ASP A 45 7.23 -14.44 15.09
C ASP A 45 8.02 -13.93 16.32
N ALA A 46 9.19 -13.33 16.12
CA ALA A 46 9.99 -12.71 17.19
C ALA A 46 9.58 -11.25 17.45
N GLY A 47 8.60 -10.72 16.71
CA GLY A 47 8.12 -9.34 16.83
C GLY A 47 8.98 -8.31 16.08
N ASN A 48 9.96 -8.74 15.29
CA ASN A 48 10.72 -7.82 14.45
C ASN A 48 9.84 -7.31 13.32
N VAL A 49 9.98 -6.02 12.99
CA VAL A 49 9.27 -5.37 11.90
C VAL A 49 10.26 -4.94 10.81
N GLY A 50 9.90 -5.21 9.56
CA GLY A 50 10.64 -4.77 8.39
C GLY A 50 9.72 -4.12 7.36
N TYR A 51 10.22 -3.08 6.69
CA TYR A 51 9.57 -2.55 5.50
C TYR A 51 9.63 -3.60 4.38
N MET A 52 8.49 -3.87 3.74
CA MET A 52 8.36 -4.89 2.70
C MET A 52 8.31 -4.27 1.31
N ALA A 53 7.29 -3.44 1.05
CA ALA A 53 7.09 -2.78 -0.24
C ALA A 53 6.00 -1.71 -0.15
N THR A 54 5.94 -0.84 -1.16
CA THR A 54 4.78 0.02 -1.42
C THR A 54 3.88 -0.67 -2.45
N ALA A 55 2.57 -0.59 -2.25
CA ALA A 55 1.56 -1.21 -3.09
C ALA A 55 0.45 -0.22 -3.44
N MET A 56 -0.15 -0.38 -4.62
CA MET A 56 -1.43 0.22 -4.96
C MET A 56 -2.54 -0.66 -4.41
N PHE A 57 -3.43 -0.07 -3.63
CA PHE A 57 -4.60 -0.73 -3.04
C PHE A 57 -5.87 -0.11 -3.59
N THR A 58 -6.60 -0.86 -4.40
CA THR A 58 -7.82 -0.41 -5.08
C THR A 58 -9.03 -1.10 -4.49
N VAL A 59 -10.03 -0.32 -4.05
CA VAL A 59 -11.29 -0.83 -3.50
C VAL A 59 -12.43 -0.46 -4.44
N ASP A 60 -13.06 -1.48 -5.04
CA ASP A 60 -14.26 -1.36 -5.86
C ASP A 60 -15.48 -1.80 -5.05
N THR A 61 -16.24 -0.82 -4.58
CA THR A 61 -17.46 -1.03 -3.80
C THR A 61 -18.66 -1.48 -4.64
N SER A 62 -18.61 -1.32 -5.97
CA SER A 62 -19.69 -1.79 -6.87
C SER A 62 -19.68 -3.30 -7.01
N ASN A 63 -18.49 -3.90 -7.00
CA ASN A 63 -18.28 -5.34 -7.11
C ASN A 63 -17.85 -6.02 -5.80
N LEU A 64 -17.72 -5.25 -4.70
CA LEU A 64 -17.21 -5.71 -3.40
C LEU A 64 -15.84 -6.42 -3.52
N CYS A 65 -15.00 -5.92 -4.41
CA CYS A 65 -13.69 -6.47 -4.71
C CYS A 65 -12.60 -5.47 -4.30
N PHE A 66 -11.46 -6.00 -3.89
CA PHE A 66 -10.25 -5.21 -3.68
C PHE A 66 -9.09 -5.84 -4.42
N HIS A 67 -8.18 -4.99 -4.89
CA HIS A 67 -6.95 -5.39 -5.58
C HIS A 67 -5.77 -4.77 -4.87
N LEU A 68 -4.70 -5.56 -4.71
CA LEU A 68 -3.45 -5.11 -4.13
C LEU A 68 -2.33 -5.48 -5.11
N GLU A 69 -1.63 -4.47 -5.60
CA GLU A 69 -0.53 -4.64 -6.54
C GLU A 69 0.73 -4.00 -5.97
N ILE A 70 1.81 -4.78 -5.82
CA ILE A 70 3.10 -4.23 -5.41
C ILE A 70 3.62 -3.37 -6.55
N ILE A 71 3.82 -2.08 -6.28
CA ILE A 71 4.33 -1.14 -7.26
C ILE A 71 5.78 -0.82 -6.93
N ASN A 72 6.64 -0.88 -7.94
CA ASN A 72 7.91 -0.16 -7.87
C ASN A 72 7.60 1.31 -8.08
N TYR A 73 7.22 1.99 -7.00
CA TYR A 73 6.96 3.42 -7.05
C TYR A 73 8.28 4.18 -7.27
N GLN A 74 8.64 4.37 -8.53
CA GLN A 74 9.42 5.53 -8.93
C GLN A 74 8.42 6.64 -9.15
N SER A 75 8.45 7.69 -8.31
CA SER A 75 7.62 8.87 -8.44
C SER A 75 8.02 9.68 -9.69
N CYS A 76 7.82 9.12 -10.87
CA CYS A 76 7.94 9.81 -12.14
C CYS A 76 6.53 10.24 -12.54
N ILE A 77 6.14 11.45 -12.14
CA ILE A 77 4.93 12.10 -12.65
C ILE A 77 5.13 12.33 -14.16
N SER A 78 4.38 11.61 -14.99
CA SER A 78 4.23 11.92 -16.41
C SER A 78 2.86 12.54 -16.62
N LEU A 79 2.82 13.86 -16.73
CA LEU A 79 1.62 14.62 -17.07
C LEU A 79 1.59 14.81 -18.59
N CYS A 80 0.59 14.24 -19.26
CA CYS A 80 0.28 14.55 -20.65
C CYS A 80 -0.43 15.90 -20.73
N ASN A 81 0.34 17.00 -20.79
CA ASN A 81 -0.03 18.22 -21.50
C ASN A 81 1.19 19.14 -21.62
N ASP A 82 1.25 19.90 -22.71
CA ASP A 82 2.39 20.70 -23.23
C ASP A 82 2.92 21.82 -22.32
N TYR A 83 2.62 21.82 -21.02
CA TYR A 83 3.17 22.78 -20.07
C TYR A 83 4.40 22.19 -19.37
N ILE A 84 5.57 22.76 -19.68
CA ILE A 84 6.82 22.50 -18.95
C ILE A 84 6.65 23.02 -17.53
N CYS A 85 6.35 22.12 -16.59
CA CYS A 85 6.43 22.42 -15.17
C CYS A 85 7.82 22.04 -14.66
N GLU A 86 8.57 23.02 -14.17
CA GLU A 86 9.77 22.76 -13.36
C GLU A 86 9.34 22.21 -12.00
N ILE A 87 9.63 20.93 -11.75
CA ILE A 87 9.52 20.35 -10.41
C ILE A 87 10.69 20.91 -9.58
N LYS A 88 10.42 21.95 -8.78
CA LYS A 88 11.34 22.36 -7.72
C LYS A 88 11.16 21.43 -6.53
N GLU A 89 11.99 20.37 -6.54
CA GLU A 89 12.25 19.44 -5.43
C GLU A 89 11.06 18.62 -4.92
N VAL A 90 11.04 17.33 -5.24
CA VAL A 90 10.35 16.32 -4.42
C VAL A 90 11.23 16.07 -3.21
N LEU A 91 10.99 16.78 -2.12
CA LEU A 91 11.63 16.47 -0.84
C LEU A 91 11.18 15.06 -0.43
N PRO A 92 12.09 14.11 -0.18
CA PRO A 92 11.72 12.87 0.49
C PRO A 92 11.16 13.25 1.87
N CYS A 93 10.01 12.70 2.24
CA CYS A 93 9.52 12.82 3.61
C CYS A 93 10.59 12.25 4.56
N ARG A 94 11.37 13.13 5.20
CA ARG A 94 12.00 12.89 6.51
C ARG A 94 10.84 13.00 7.53
N ILE A 95 10.66 12.12 8.50
CA ILE A 95 11.62 11.51 9.45
C ILE A 95 11.15 10.09 9.77
#